data_AF-A0A542IQY3-F1
#
_entry.id   AF-A0A542IQY3-F1
#
_cell.length_a   1.000
_cell.length_b   1.000
_cell.length_c   1.000
_cell.angle_alpha   90.00
_cell.angle_beta   90.00
_cell.angle_gamma   90.00
#
_symmetry.space_group_name_H-M   'P 1'
#
loop_
_entity.id
_entity.type
_entity.pdbx_description
1 polymer ?
#
loop_
_entity_poly.entity_id
_entity_poly.type
_entity_poly.pdbx_seq_one_letter_code
_entity_poly.pdbx_strand_id
1 'polypeptide(L)'
;MTISSHPESSVDSATSGHQSSRAALMLGFWAAIATAITYITFDVGFLADPIMVSPWDVWIPIGASTLIAPAFLLLTVSIHYSTPAEVRVWTHGAMLFATVYAALAELVYFTWLFVVQPRVMNGTQGEVELLIFQPGSFLQMVDAAAYTSMGVAAMLTAAAFTGRKGRWPRWFAIANGPAAVLVLVSYITNQFLFGLPAGLLMPAYAISAALWFHRSSGRT
;
A
#
# COMPACT_ATOMS: atom_id res chain seq x y z
N MET A 1 -43.27 -53.72 -19.28
CA MET A 1 -42.65 -52.48 -19.79
C MET A 1 -42.51 -51.55 -18.58
N THR A 2 -41.41 -51.69 -17.87
CA THR A 2 -41.20 -51.14 -16.52
C THR A 2 -40.50 -49.79 -16.64
N ILE A 3 -41.18 -48.75 -16.18
CA ILE A 3 -40.68 -47.37 -16.14
C ILE A 3 -39.65 -47.27 -15.02
N SER A 4 -38.39 -47.07 -15.39
CA SER A 4 -37.27 -46.81 -14.48
C SER A 4 -37.36 -45.36 -13.98
N SER A 5 -37.72 -45.18 -12.72
CA SER A 5 -37.60 -43.91 -12.00
C SER A 5 -36.13 -43.61 -11.70
N HIS A 6 -35.57 -42.62 -12.40
CA HIS A 6 -34.31 -41.99 -12.01
C HIS A 6 -34.50 -41.26 -10.67
N PRO A 7 -33.65 -41.49 -9.66
CA PRO A 7 -33.63 -40.63 -8.49
C PRO A 7 -32.94 -39.31 -8.84
N GLU A 8 -33.65 -38.20 -8.62
CA GLU A 8 -33.10 -36.85 -8.61
C GLU A 8 -31.94 -36.81 -7.60
N SER A 9 -30.71 -36.67 -8.10
CA SER A 9 -29.57 -36.31 -7.27
C SER A 9 -29.79 -34.88 -6.79
N SER A 10 -30.20 -34.76 -5.53
CA SER A 10 -30.19 -33.54 -4.74
C SER A 10 -28.87 -32.79 -4.95
N VAL A 11 -28.92 -31.69 -5.69
CA VAL A 11 -27.85 -30.68 -5.75
C VAL A 11 -27.88 -29.90 -4.43
N ASP A 12 -27.53 -30.60 -3.36
CA ASP A 12 -27.08 -30.02 -2.10
C ASP A 12 -25.55 -29.94 -2.18
N SER A 13 -25.03 -29.02 -3.00
CA SER A 13 -23.64 -28.60 -2.91
C SER A 13 -23.60 -27.17 -2.43
N ALA A 14 -23.74 -27.06 -1.11
CA ALA A 14 -23.04 -26.14 -0.23
C ALA A 14 -22.79 -24.74 -0.80
N THR A 15 -23.49 -23.78 -0.20
CA THR A 15 -22.99 -22.45 0.10
C THR A 15 -21.54 -22.50 0.58
N SER A 16 -20.58 -22.53 -0.34
CA SER A 16 -19.17 -22.30 -0.07
C SER A 16 -19.02 -20.80 0.19
N GLY A 17 -19.57 -20.34 1.31
CA GLY A 17 -19.21 -19.06 1.89
C GLY A 17 -17.70 -19.12 2.07
N HIS A 18 -16.99 -18.38 1.22
CA HIS A 18 -15.53 -18.40 1.17
C HIS A 18 -15.02 -17.92 2.53
N GLN A 19 -14.67 -18.85 3.41
CA GLN A 19 -14.05 -18.50 4.68
C GLN A 19 -12.65 -18.01 4.35
N SER A 20 -12.44 -16.71 4.53
CA SER A 20 -11.10 -16.11 4.42
C SER A 20 -10.14 -16.88 5.32
N SER A 21 -9.01 -17.34 4.76
CA SER A 21 -8.02 -18.08 5.52
C SER A 21 -7.60 -17.28 6.75
N ARG A 22 -7.57 -17.93 7.92
CA ARG A 22 -7.11 -17.30 9.19
C ARG A 22 -5.71 -16.68 9.02
N ALA A 23 -4.85 -17.31 8.22
CA ALA A 23 -3.53 -16.78 7.90
C ALA A 23 -3.60 -15.43 7.18
N ALA A 24 -4.48 -15.29 6.17
CA ALA A 24 -4.66 -14.03 5.45
C ALA A 24 -5.20 -12.92 6.36
N LEU A 25 -6.11 -13.24 7.29
CA LEU A 25 -6.63 -12.26 8.25
C LEU A 25 -5.56 -11.78 9.23
N MET A 26 -4.76 -12.71 9.76
CA MET A 26 -3.67 -12.38 10.70
C MET A 26 -2.56 -11.59 10.01
N LEU A 27 -2.13 -12.05 8.82
CA LEU A 27 -1.12 -11.34 8.03
C LEU A 27 -1.61 -9.94 7.66
N GLY A 28 -2.86 -9.82 7.22
CA GLY A 28 -3.47 -8.54 6.84
C GLY A 28 -3.56 -7.55 8.00
N PHE A 29 -3.89 -8.02 9.20
CA PHE A 29 -3.90 -7.18 10.40
C PHE A 29 -2.51 -6.60 10.70
N TRP A 30 -1.49 -7.44 10.73
CA TRP A 30 -0.12 -7.01 11.04
C TRP A 30 0.49 -6.17 9.92
N ALA A 31 0.24 -6.52 8.66
CA ALA A 31 0.68 -5.75 7.51
C ALA A 31 0.04 -4.36 7.48
N ALA A 32 -1.24 -4.24 7.85
CA ALA A 32 -1.92 -2.96 7.98
C ALA A 32 -1.31 -2.09 9.10
N ILE A 33 -1.01 -2.67 10.27
CA ILE A 33 -0.33 -1.96 11.35
C ILE A 33 1.07 -1.52 10.93
N ALA A 34 1.85 -2.42 10.33
CA ALA A 34 3.19 -2.11 9.84
C ALA A 34 3.16 -0.99 8.82
N THR A 35 2.23 -1.02 7.87
CA THR A 35 2.01 0.05 6.88
C THR A 35 1.70 1.38 7.59
N ALA A 36 0.78 1.39 8.56
CA ALA A 36 0.43 2.62 9.27
C ALA A 36 1.61 3.21 10.06
N ILE A 37 2.34 2.38 10.81
CA ILE A 37 3.47 2.83 11.65
C ILE A 37 4.60 3.37 10.79
N THR A 38 4.99 2.62 9.75
CA THR A 38 6.09 3.01 8.85
C THR A 38 5.73 4.28 8.09
N TYR A 39 4.49 4.41 7.60
CA TYR A 39 4.04 5.62 6.92
C TYR A 39 4.01 6.84 7.85
N ILE A 40 3.51 6.69 9.10
CA ILE A 40 3.53 7.78 10.09
C ILE A 40 4.98 8.17 10.43
N THR A 41 5.88 7.19 10.53
CA THR A 41 7.30 7.47 10.80
C THR A 41 7.95 8.21 9.64
N PHE A 42 7.60 7.86 8.40
CA PHE A 42 8.00 8.62 7.21
C PHE A 42 7.49 10.06 7.27
N ASP A 43 6.20 10.29 7.49
CA ASP A 43 5.62 11.64 7.54
C ASP A 43 6.25 12.47 8.66
N VAL A 44 6.44 11.89 9.85
CA VAL A 44 7.10 12.58 10.98
C VAL A 44 8.55 12.89 10.65
N GLY A 45 9.29 11.95 10.05
CA GLY A 45 10.66 12.17 9.60
C GLY A 45 10.75 13.31 8.59
N PHE A 46 9.88 13.29 7.58
CA PHE A 46 9.82 14.32 6.55
C PHE A 46 9.48 15.71 7.12
N LEU A 47 8.51 15.80 8.03
CA LEU A 47 8.14 17.08 8.65
C LEU A 47 9.19 17.60 9.64
N ALA A 48 9.96 16.70 10.24
CA ALA A 48 11.03 17.05 11.17
C ALA A 48 12.39 17.26 10.46
N ASP A 49 12.49 17.05 9.15
CA ASP A 49 13.71 17.22 8.36
C ASP A 49 14.46 18.54 8.67
N PRO A 50 13.81 19.72 8.78
CA PRO A 50 14.52 20.99 9.05
C PRO A 50 15.24 21.06 10.40
N ILE A 51 14.92 20.17 11.35
CA ILE A 51 15.52 20.11 12.68
C ILE A 51 16.33 18.82 12.92
N MET A 52 16.31 17.89 11.95
CA MET A 52 17.11 16.67 12.03
C MET A 52 18.54 16.92 11.54
N VAL A 53 19.47 16.17 12.10
CA VAL A 53 20.88 16.20 11.71
C VAL A 53 21.27 14.90 11.04
N SER A 54 22.21 15.00 10.11
CA SER A 54 22.76 13.82 9.44
C SER A 54 23.37 12.83 10.44
N PRO A 55 23.11 11.51 10.30
CA PRO A 55 22.39 10.85 9.20
C PRO A 55 20.89 10.60 9.47
N TRP A 56 20.33 11.11 10.58
CA TRP A 56 18.97 10.81 11.01
C TRP A 56 17.89 11.42 10.10
N ASP A 57 18.21 12.58 9.52
CA ASP A 57 17.46 13.26 8.45
C ASP A 57 17.13 12.31 7.28
N VAL A 58 18.03 11.40 6.93
CA VAL A 58 17.85 10.42 5.86
C VAL A 58 17.32 9.09 6.39
N TRP A 59 17.94 8.57 7.45
CA TRP A 59 17.66 7.20 7.91
C TRP A 59 16.23 7.02 8.41
N ILE A 60 15.65 8.03 9.05
CA ILE A 60 14.29 7.96 9.58
C ILE A 60 13.25 7.93 8.46
N PRO A 61 13.13 8.97 7.60
CA PRO A 61 12.12 8.97 6.55
C PRO A 61 12.39 7.88 5.51
N ILE A 62 13.63 7.74 5.03
CA ILE A 62 13.93 6.80 3.92
C ILE A 62 13.92 5.34 4.40
N GLY A 63 14.44 5.07 5.60
CA GLY A 63 14.36 3.75 6.21
C GLY A 63 12.92 3.33 6.47
N ALA A 64 12.08 4.26 6.94
CA ALA A 64 10.65 4.01 7.08
C ALA A 64 9.99 3.72 5.73
N SER A 65 10.25 4.52 4.68
CA SER A 65 9.68 4.32 3.35
C SER A 65 10.05 2.98 2.72
N THR A 66 11.27 2.52 2.94
CA THR A 66 11.74 1.18 2.55
C THR A 66 10.84 0.08 3.15
N LEU A 67 10.37 0.25 4.39
CA LEU A 67 9.50 -0.73 5.05
C LEU A 67 8.01 -0.57 4.67
N ILE A 68 7.58 0.59 4.18
CA ILE A 68 6.19 0.78 3.69
C ILE A 68 5.93 -0.16 2.50
N ALA A 69 6.88 -0.27 1.56
CA ALA A 69 6.74 -1.07 0.34
C ALA A 69 6.32 -2.53 0.59
N PRO A 70 7.10 -3.36 1.33
CA PRO A 70 6.72 -4.73 1.63
C PRO A 70 5.49 -4.83 2.53
N ALA A 71 5.32 -3.92 3.50
CA ALA A 71 4.15 -3.93 4.39
C ALA A 71 2.85 -3.71 3.62
N PHE A 72 2.82 -2.72 2.73
CA PHE A 72 1.66 -2.43 1.91
C PHE A 72 1.39 -3.53 0.88
N LEU A 73 2.44 -4.11 0.28
CA LEU A 73 2.27 -5.25 -0.63
C LEU A 73 1.61 -6.43 0.10
N LEU A 74 2.11 -6.82 1.27
CA LEU A 74 1.52 -7.89 2.09
C LEU A 74 0.09 -7.56 2.54
N LEU A 75 -0.22 -6.29 2.79
CA LEU A 75 -1.58 -5.84 3.06
C LEU A 75 -2.50 -6.11 1.85
N THR A 76 -2.11 -5.71 0.64
CA THR A 76 -2.93 -5.94 -0.56
C THR A 76 -3.12 -7.44 -0.88
N VAL A 77 -2.08 -8.24 -0.69
CA VAL A 77 -2.16 -9.71 -0.81
C VAL A 77 -3.17 -10.28 0.17
N SER A 78 -3.10 -9.87 1.44
CA SER A 78 -4.01 -10.33 2.49
C SER A 78 -5.46 -9.93 2.22
N ILE A 79 -5.67 -8.72 1.69
CA ILE A 79 -7.00 -8.26 1.25
C ILE A 79 -7.51 -9.15 0.13
N HIS A 80 -6.70 -9.43 -0.91
CA HIS A 80 -7.10 -10.28 -2.03
C HIS A 80 -7.55 -11.68 -1.57
N TYR A 81 -6.77 -12.33 -0.70
CA TYR A 81 -7.12 -13.66 -0.16
C TYR A 81 -8.29 -13.62 0.83
N SER A 82 -8.69 -12.45 1.31
CA SER A 82 -9.86 -12.26 2.17
C SER A 82 -11.11 -11.81 1.40
N THR A 83 -11.03 -11.73 0.07
CA THR A 83 -12.06 -11.14 -0.80
C THR A 83 -12.92 -12.20 -1.51
N PRO A 84 -14.26 -12.01 -1.56
CA PRO A 84 -15.17 -12.86 -2.35
C PRO A 84 -14.83 -12.88 -3.85
N ALA A 85 -15.15 -13.97 -4.53
CA ALA A 85 -14.73 -14.22 -5.91
C ALA A 85 -15.23 -13.15 -6.89
N GLU A 86 -16.40 -12.58 -6.64
CA GLU A 86 -17.11 -11.65 -7.52
C GLU A 86 -16.36 -10.33 -7.72
N VAL A 87 -15.51 -9.95 -6.76
CA VAL A 87 -14.75 -8.69 -6.80
C VAL A 87 -13.23 -8.91 -6.82
N ARG A 88 -12.77 -10.16 -7.01
CA ARG A 88 -11.34 -10.50 -7.06
C ARG A 88 -10.57 -9.84 -8.18
N VAL A 89 -11.21 -9.53 -9.31
CA VAL A 89 -10.55 -8.83 -10.41
C VAL A 89 -9.97 -7.48 -9.95
N TRP A 90 -10.71 -6.77 -9.10
CA TRP A 90 -10.29 -5.48 -8.55
C TRP A 90 -9.13 -5.63 -7.57
N THR A 91 -9.21 -6.58 -6.64
CA THR A 91 -8.14 -6.80 -5.66
C THR A 91 -6.89 -7.46 -6.27
N HIS A 92 -7.05 -8.22 -7.35
CA HIS A 92 -5.92 -8.68 -8.15
C HIS A 92 -5.22 -7.50 -8.84
N GLY A 93 -5.99 -6.58 -9.45
CA GLY A 93 -5.46 -5.31 -9.95
C GLY A 93 -4.74 -4.52 -8.85
N ALA A 94 -5.29 -4.47 -7.63
CA ALA A 94 -4.63 -3.84 -6.49
C ALA A 94 -3.26 -4.45 -6.19
N MET A 95 -3.13 -5.78 -6.20
CA MET A 95 -1.84 -6.46 -6.00
C MET A 95 -0.83 -6.15 -7.11
N LEU A 96 -1.28 -6.07 -8.37
CA LEU A 96 -0.40 -5.73 -9.49
C LEU A 96 0.17 -4.31 -9.34
N PHE A 97 -0.68 -3.32 -9.04
CA PHE A 97 -0.22 -1.96 -8.78
C PHE A 97 0.62 -1.84 -7.51
N ALA A 98 0.30 -2.59 -6.45
CA ALA A 98 1.12 -2.64 -5.23
C ALA A 98 2.50 -3.26 -5.50
N THR A 99 2.60 -4.22 -6.41
CA THR A 99 3.87 -4.81 -6.85
C THR A 99 4.71 -3.80 -7.62
N VAL A 100 4.08 -3.04 -8.55
CA VAL A 100 4.75 -1.93 -9.26
C VAL A 100 5.24 -0.89 -8.27
N TYR A 101 4.39 -0.46 -7.33
CA TYR A 101 4.77 0.45 -6.26
C TYR A 101 5.99 -0.07 -5.49
N ALA A 102 5.93 -1.31 -4.97
CA ALA A 102 7.01 -1.87 -4.17
C ALA A 102 8.31 -1.92 -4.98
N ALA A 103 8.28 -2.37 -6.23
CA ALA A 103 9.48 -2.40 -7.07
C ALA A 103 10.10 -1.01 -7.29
N LEU A 104 9.28 0.00 -7.59
CA LEU A 104 9.76 1.36 -7.84
C LEU A 104 10.23 2.05 -6.54
N ALA A 105 9.49 1.91 -5.45
CA ALA A 105 9.84 2.46 -4.15
C ALA A 105 11.15 1.86 -3.63
N GLU A 106 11.31 0.53 -3.72
CA GLU A 106 12.55 -0.12 -3.31
C GLU A 106 13.73 0.30 -4.19
N LEU A 107 13.52 0.44 -5.51
CA LEU A 107 14.53 1.00 -6.40
C LEU A 107 14.98 2.39 -5.95
N VAL A 108 14.07 3.25 -5.50
CA VAL A 108 14.41 4.59 -5.00
C VAL A 108 15.13 4.52 -3.65
N TYR A 109 14.53 3.87 -2.65
CA TYR A 109 14.98 3.98 -1.26
C TYR A 109 16.19 3.11 -0.94
N PHE A 110 16.32 1.90 -1.50
CA PHE A 110 17.56 1.14 -1.37
C PHE A 110 18.71 1.85 -2.08
N THR A 111 18.47 2.41 -3.27
CA THR A 111 19.50 3.18 -3.98
C THR A 111 19.92 4.39 -3.15
N TRP A 112 18.96 5.10 -2.55
CA TRP A 112 19.27 6.24 -1.69
C TRP A 112 20.13 5.84 -0.49
N LEU A 113 19.70 4.84 0.28
CA LEU A 113 20.38 4.43 1.52
C LEU A 113 21.76 3.83 1.28
N PHE A 114 21.90 2.98 0.27
CA PHE A 114 23.10 2.15 0.10
C PHE A 114 24.03 2.60 -1.01
N VAL A 115 23.57 3.47 -1.93
CA VAL A 115 24.37 3.95 -3.06
C VAL A 115 24.64 5.45 -2.94
N VAL A 116 23.61 6.26 -2.70
CA VAL A 116 23.72 7.72 -2.72
C VAL A 116 24.27 8.26 -1.39
N GLN A 117 23.64 7.90 -0.27
CA GLN A 117 24.01 8.44 1.04
C GLN A 117 25.50 8.23 1.39
N PRO A 118 26.12 7.05 1.15
CA PRO A 118 27.55 6.89 1.39
C PRO A 118 28.43 7.83 0.56
N ARG A 119 28.04 8.14 -0.68
CA ARG A 119 28.79 9.05 -1.55
C ARG A 119 28.60 10.51 -1.17
N VAL A 120 27.41 10.88 -0.70
CA VAL A 120 27.16 12.20 -0.10
C VAL A 120 28.06 12.38 1.12
N MET A 121 28.11 11.40 2.02
CA MET A 121 28.96 11.45 3.22
C MET A 121 30.47 11.50 2.90
N ASN A 122 30.90 10.91 1.79
CA ASN A 122 32.29 10.91 1.33
C ASN A 122 32.64 12.09 0.40
N GLY A 123 31.70 12.98 0.08
CA GLY A 123 31.91 14.09 -0.85
C GLY A 123 32.08 13.68 -2.32
N THR A 124 31.70 12.46 -2.69
CA THR A 124 31.82 11.90 -4.06
C THR A 124 30.47 11.75 -4.78
N GLN A 125 29.45 12.50 -4.35
CA GLN A 125 28.09 12.41 -4.91
C GLN A 125 27.99 12.67 -6.43
N GLY A 126 28.95 13.37 -7.03
CA GLY A 126 29.01 13.57 -8.48
C GLY A 126 29.14 12.28 -9.28
N GLU A 127 29.62 11.19 -8.67
CA GLU A 127 29.67 9.86 -9.29
C GLU A 127 28.28 9.23 -9.52
N VAL A 128 27.25 9.73 -8.82
CA VAL A 128 25.89 9.18 -8.82
C VAL A 128 24.84 10.27 -9.06
N GLU A 129 25.19 11.32 -9.79
CA GLU A 129 24.34 12.50 -10.02
C GLU A 129 22.93 12.14 -10.53
N LEU A 130 22.82 11.16 -11.45
CA LEU A 130 21.53 10.69 -11.96
C LEU A 130 20.61 10.09 -10.87
N LEU A 131 21.20 9.58 -9.80
CA LEU A 131 20.51 8.93 -8.68
C LEU A 131 20.23 9.93 -7.55
N ILE A 132 20.60 11.20 -7.69
CA ILE A 132 20.30 12.21 -6.69
C ILE A 132 18.80 12.53 -6.71
N PHE A 133 18.14 12.39 -5.56
CA PHE A 133 16.74 12.69 -5.35
C PHE A 133 16.62 14.20 -5.08
N GLN A 134 16.25 14.93 -6.11
CA GLN A 134 16.03 16.37 -6.05
C GLN A 134 14.87 16.80 -6.96
N PRO A 135 14.30 18.01 -6.77
CA PRO A 135 13.28 18.56 -7.65
C PRO A 135 13.65 18.44 -9.14
N GLY A 136 12.79 17.80 -9.93
CA GLY A 136 12.99 17.56 -11.37
C GLY A 136 13.89 16.38 -11.73
N SER A 137 14.44 15.64 -10.76
CA SER A 137 15.34 14.50 -11.03
C SER A 137 14.60 13.26 -11.55
N PHE A 138 15.35 12.36 -12.21
CA PHE A 138 14.86 11.05 -12.61
C PHE A 138 14.33 10.26 -11.40
N LEU A 139 15.12 10.18 -10.32
CA LEU A 139 14.75 9.38 -9.16
C LEU A 139 13.50 9.92 -8.46
N GLN A 140 13.32 11.24 -8.45
CA GLN A 140 12.10 11.88 -7.95
C GLN A 140 10.85 11.49 -8.79
N MET A 141 10.96 11.43 -10.11
CA MET A 141 9.84 11.01 -10.97
C MET A 141 9.53 9.52 -10.87
N VAL A 142 10.54 8.68 -10.63
CA VAL A 142 10.34 7.25 -10.31
C VAL A 142 9.54 7.10 -9.01
N ASP A 143 9.88 7.89 -7.99
CA ASP A 143 9.17 7.92 -6.71
C ASP A 143 7.73 8.44 -6.85
N ALA A 144 7.52 9.46 -7.68
CA ALA A 144 6.19 9.93 -8.05
C ALA A 144 5.33 8.81 -8.64
N ALA A 145 5.88 8.06 -9.60
CA ALA A 145 5.19 6.92 -10.21
C ALA A 145 4.92 5.79 -9.18
N ALA A 146 5.83 5.57 -8.24
CA ALA A 146 5.65 4.62 -7.15
C ALA A 146 4.43 4.99 -6.30
N TYR A 147 4.38 6.20 -5.73
CA TYR A 147 3.26 6.60 -4.87
C TYR A 147 1.94 6.76 -5.62
N THR A 148 1.95 7.17 -6.88
CA THR A 148 0.74 7.13 -7.71
C THR A 148 0.23 5.69 -7.84
N SER A 149 1.12 4.72 -8.07
CA SER A 149 0.75 3.30 -8.13
C SER A 149 0.23 2.79 -6.79
N MET A 150 0.80 3.23 -5.66
CA MET A 150 0.33 2.91 -4.32
C MET A 150 -1.10 3.40 -4.08
N GLY A 151 -1.42 4.64 -4.45
CA GLY A 151 -2.75 5.22 -4.29
C GLY A 151 -3.80 4.55 -5.18
N VAL A 152 -3.43 4.18 -6.42
CA VAL A 152 -4.29 3.38 -7.32
C VAL A 152 -4.53 1.99 -6.73
N ALA A 153 -3.48 1.32 -6.23
CA ALA A 153 -3.61 0.03 -5.57
C ALA A 153 -4.58 0.11 -4.39
N ALA A 154 -4.41 1.10 -3.52
CA ALA A 154 -5.30 1.34 -2.39
C ALA A 154 -6.74 1.55 -2.84
N MET A 155 -7.00 2.37 -3.87
CA MET A 155 -8.34 2.56 -4.43
C MET A 155 -8.99 1.26 -4.91
N LEU A 156 -8.23 0.40 -5.59
CA LEU A 156 -8.74 -0.88 -6.10
C LEU A 156 -9.12 -1.85 -4.98
N THR A 157 -8.52 -1.74 -3.79
CA THR A 157 -8.95 -2.53 -2.62
C THR A 157 -10.36 -2.18 -2.12
N ALA A 158 -10.91 -1.02 -2.51
CA ALA A 158 -12.23 -0.58 -2.06
C ALA A 158 -13.34 -1.61 -2.33
N ALA A 159 -13.19 -2.39 -3.41
CA ALA A 159 -14.14 -3.44 -3.78
C ALA A 159 -14.23 -4.58 -2.75
N ALA A 160 -13.17 -4.83 -1.97
CA ALA A 160 -13.15 -5.84 -0.92
C ALA A 160 -14.00 -5.47 0.30
N PHE A 161 -14.18 -4.17 0.55
CA PHE A 161 -14.77 -3.67 1.79
C PHE A 161 -16.28 -3.46 1.64
N THR A 162 -17.06 -4.47 2.03
CA THR A 162 -18.53 -4.41 1.96
C THR A 162 -19.19 -4.28 3.34
N GLY A 163 -20.46 -3.86 3.33
CA GLY A 163 -21.28 -3.72 4.54
C GLY A 163 -20.81 -2.63 5.52
N ARG A 164 -21.46 -2.58 6.69
CA ARG A 164 -21.22 -1.54 7.70
C ARG A 164 -19.80 -1.57 8.28
N LYS A 165 -19.18 -2.75 8.39
CA LYS A 165 -17.82 -2.92 8.91
C LYS A 165 -16.75 -2.42 7.93
N GLY A 166 -17.00 -2.53 6.62
CA GLY A 166 -16.08 -2.08 5.57
C GLY A 166 -16.21 -0.60 5.19
N ARG A 167 -17.18 0.14 5.76
CA ARG A 167 -17.48 1.52 5.33
C ARG A 167 -16.26 2.45 5.35
N TRP A 168 -15.52 2.46 6.45
CA TRP A 168 -14.36 3.36 6.61
C TRP A 168 -13.17 3.00 5.72
N PRO A 169 -12.65 1.75 5.71
CA PRO A 169 -11.56 1.39 4.80
C PRO A 169 -11.94 1.58 3.34
N ARG A 170 -13.21 1.34 2.97
CA ARG A 170 -13.70 1.63 1.62
C ARG A 170 -13.59 3.11 1.26
N TRP A 171 -14.03 4.01 2.13
CA TRP A 171 -13.98 5.45 1.87
C TRP A 171 -12.55 5.95 1.75
N PHE A 172 -11.66 5.55 2.66
CA PHE A 172 -10.25 5.93 2.58
C PHE A 172 -9.56 5.33 1.34
N ALA A 173 -9.87 4.08 0.99
CA ALA A 173 -9.41 3.46 -0.26
C ALA A 173 -9.82 4.30 -1.48
N ILE A 174 -11.12 4.61 -1.62
CA ILE A 174 -11.62 5.42 -2.74
C ILE A 174 -10.94 6.78 -2.81
N ALA A 175 -10.77 7.45 -1.66
CA ALA A 175 -10.13 8.76 -1.58
C ALA A 175 -8.65 8.74 -2.00
N ASN A 176 -7.95 7.60 -1.86
CA ASN A 176 -6.56 7.46 -2.32
C ASN A 176 -6.43 7.55 -3.85
N GLY A 177 -7.47 7.27 -4.64
CA GLY A 177 -7.43 7.40 -6.10
C GLY A 177 -7.18 8.84 -6.57
N PRO A 178 -8.07 9.80 -6.23
CA PRO A 178 -7.82 11.22 -6.50
C PRO A 178 -6.54 11.74 -5.83
N ALA A 179 -6.23 11.28 -4.61
CA ALA A 179 -4.99 11.67 -3.93
C ALA A 179 -3.73 11.22 -4.71
N ALA A 180 -3.75 10.07 -5.38
CA ALA A 180 -2.66 9.60 -6.22
C ALA A 180 -2.34 10.56 -7.39
N VAL A 181 -3.38 11.19 -7.94
CA VAL A 181 -3.23 12.23 -8.97
C VAL A 181 -2.63 13.50 -8.36
N LEU A 182 -3.09 13.90 -7.17
CA LEU A 182 -2.54 15.05 -6.47
C LEU A 182 -1.08 14.85 -6.07
N VAL A 183 -0.67 13.63 -5.71
CA VAL A 183 0.74 13.29 -5.51
C VAL A 183 1.53 13.54 -6.79
N LEU A 184 1.09 13.02 -7.94
CA LEU A 184 1.78 13.26 -9.21
C LEU A 184 1.90 14.77 -9.51
N VAL A 185 0.84 15.54 -9.28
CA VAL A 185 0.85 17.01 -9.41
C VAL A 185 1.86 17.64 -8.45
N SER A 186 1.95 17.16 -7.21
CA SER A 186 2.92 17.62 -6.20
C SER A 186 4.34 17.49 -6.71
N TYR A 187 4.68 16.35 -7.31
CA TYR A 187 6.00 16.08 -7.89
C TYR A 187 6.29 16.95 -9.13
N ILE A 188 5.33 17.10 -10.04
CA ILE A 188 5.51 17.89 -11.27
C ILE A 188 5.69 19.39 -10.94
N THR A 189 4.92 19.89 -9.97
CA THR A 189 4.92 21.32 -9.60
C THR A 189 5.91 21.65 -8.47
N ASN A 190 6.50 20.63 -7.85
CA ASN A 190 7.27 20.72 -6.60
C ASN A 190 6.51 21.44 -5.47
N GLN A 191 5.17 21.34 -5.46
CA GLN A 191 4.31 21.91 -4.44
C GLN A 191 3.85 20.82 -3.48
N PHE A 192 4.48 20.76 -2.31
CA PHE A 192 4.20 19.76 -1.27
C PHE A 192 2.71 19.71 -0.85
N LEU A 193 2.01 20.84 -0.91
CA LEU A 193 0.60 20.94 -0.49
C LEU A 193 -0.31 19.92 -1.21
N PHE A 194 -0.02 19.59 -2.47
CA PHE A 194 -0.81 18.60 -3.21
C PHE A 194 -0.54 17.15 -2.76
N GLY A 195 0.60 16.86 -2.12
CA GLY A 195 0.93 15.54 -1.58
C GLY A 195 0.26 15.25 -0.21
N LEU A 196 -0.08 16.29 0.56
CA LEU A 196 -0.65 16.16 1.90
C LEU A 196 -1.88 15.24 2.01
N PRO A 197 -2.85 15.26 1.08
CA PRO A 197 -3.99 14.36 1.16
C PRO A 197 -3.57 12.89 1.18
N ALA A 198 -2.61 12.48 0.35
CA ALA A 198 -2.11 11.10 0.35
C ALA A 198 -1.39 10.75 1.66
N GLY A 199 -0.59 11.69 2.18
CA GLY A 199 0.09 11.56 3.47
C GLY A 199 -0.86 11.24 4.62
N LEU A 200 -2.04 11.86 4.66
CA LEU A 200 -3.04 11.60 5.71
C LEU A 200 -3.94 10.39 5.40
N LEU A 201 -4.29 10.20 4.13
CA LEU A 201 -5.25 9.15 3.72
C LEU A 201 -4.65 7.76 3.81
N MET A 202 -3.36 7.58 3.55
CA MET A 202 -2.74 6.25 3.55
C MET A 202 -2.63 5.64 4.96
N PRO A 203 -2.16 6.36 6.00
CA PRO A 203 -2.22 5.88 7.38
C PRO A 203 -3.66 5.65 7.85
N ALA A 204 -4.58 6.56 7.53
CA ALA A 204 -5.99 6.40 7.90
C ALA A 204 -6.61 5.14 7.25
N TYR A 205 -6.30 4.90 5.98
CA TYR A 205 -6.66 3.69 5.27
C TYR A 205 -6.10 2.45 5.97
N ALA A 206 -4.78 2.41 6.23
CA ALA A 206 -4.12 1.28 6.86
C ALA A 206 -4.69 0.98 8.26
N ILE A 207 -4.88 2.00 9.11
CA ILE A 207 -5.51 1.85 10.44
C ILE A 207 -6.92 1.28 10.30
N SER A 208 -7.72 1.81 9.38
CA SER A 208 -9.10 1.34 9.18
C SER A 208 -9.15 -0.10 8.63
N ALA A 209 -8.19 -0.50 7.81
CA ALA A 209 -8.03 -1.86 7.32
C ALA A 209 -7.62 -2.83 8.45
N ALA A 210 -6.70 -2.42 9.34
CA ALA A 210 -6.35 -3.20 10.53
C ALA A 210 -7.58 -3.47 11.41
N LEU A 211 -8.39 -2.44 11.67
CA LEU A 211 -9.65 -2.59 12.41
C LEU A 211 -10.65 -3.50 11.70
N TRP A 212 -10.68 -3.49 10.37
CA TRP A 212 -11.51 -4.39 9.58
C TRP A 212 -11.06 -5.85 9.70
N PHE A 213 -9.75 -6.13 9.62
CA PHE A 213 -9.21 -7.48 9.83
C PHE A 213 -9.50 -8.00 11.24
N HIS A 214 -9.26 -7.19 12.27
CA HIS A 214 -9.52 -7.56 13.67
C HIS A 214 -10.99 -7.94 13.92
N ARG A 215 -11.92 -7.19 13.32
CA ARG A 215 -13.37 -7.47 13.43
C ARG A 215 -13.84 -8.66 12.59
N SER A 216 -13.01 -9.13 11.67
CA SER A 216 -13.26 -10.27 10.79
C SER A 216 -12.67 -11.56 11.37
N SER A 217 -11.60 -11.48 12.16
CA SER A 217 -11.02 -12.62 12.88
C SER A 217 -11.84 -13.06 14.10
N GLY A 218 -12.56 -12.15 14.78
CA GLY A 218 -13.39 -12.46 15.95
C GLY A 218 -14.72 -13.17 15.66
N ARG A 219 -14.86 -13.83 14.50
CA ARG A 219 -16.09 -14.50 14.03
C ARG A 219 -15.95 -16.02 13.86
N THR A 220 -14.88 -16.61 14.38
CA THR A 220 -14.72 -18.06 14.50
C THR A 220 -15.21 -18.55 15.85
#